data_AF-Q6VER6-F1
#
_entry.id   AF-Q6VER6-F1
#
_cell.length_a   1.000
_cell.length_b   1.000
_cell.length_c   1.000
_cell.angle_alpha   90.00
_cell.angle_beta   90.00
_cell.angle_gamma   90.00
#
_symmetry.space_group_name_H-M   'P 1'
#
loop_
_entity.id
_entity.type
_entity.pdbx_description
1 polymer ?
#
loop_
_entity_poly.entity_id
_entity_poly.type
_entity_poly.pdbx_seq_one_letter_code
_entity_poly.pdbx_strand_id
1 'polypeptide(L)'
;LTPRPSTIAMYSTVDGEPHDTAYDTTTMTADYWYRNIRNTVRFHDTVAALLGAGEQVFLELSPHPVLTQAITDTVEQAGGGGAAVP
;
A
#
# COMPACT_ATOMS: atom_id res chain seq x y z
N LEU A 1 -16.10 15.40 6.11
CA LEU A 1 -15.12 14.47 6.70
C LEU A 1 -14.01 15.30 7.33
N THR A 2 -13.56 14.96 8.54
CA THR A 2 -12.48 15.68 9.25
C THR A 2 -11.33 14.70 9.54
N PRO A 3 -10.38 14.52 8.61
CA PRO A 3 -9.26 13.60 8.76
C PRO A 3 -8.29 14.05 9.84
N ARG A 4 -7.45 13.13 10.32
CA ARG A 4 -6.48 13.34 11.41
C ARG A 4 -5.13 12.74 11.02
N PRO A 5 -4.02 13.24 11.59
CA PRO A 5 -2.71 12.65 11.33
C PRO A 5 -2.67 11.22 11.87
N SER A 6 -2.10 10.30 11.09
CA SER A 6 -1.83 8.93 11.53
C SER A 6 -0.53 8.89 12.34
N THR A 7 -0.47 7.96 13.29
CA THR A 7 0.76 7.63 14.03
C THR A 7 1.54 6.49 13.39
N ILE A 8 0.92 5.80 12.42
CA ILE A 8 1.52 4.74 11.61
C ILE A 8 1.63 5.26 10.19
N ALA A 9 2.76 5.03 9.53
CA ALA A 9 2.95 5.39 8.13
C ALA A 9 1.86 4.72 7.27
N MET A 10 1.17 5.52 6.48
CA MET A 10 0.15 5.06 5.55
C MET A 10 0.65 5.34 4.14
N TYR A 11 0.73 4.30 3.29
CA TYR A 11 1.12 4.46 1.89
C TYR A 11 -0.13 4.37 1.03
N SER A 12 -0.38 5.42 0.23
CA SER A 12 -1.55 5.44 -0.64
C SER A 12 -1.30 4.60 -1.88
N THR A 13 -2.31 3.84 -2.31
CA THR A 13 -2.31 3.09 -3.57
C THR A 13 -3.13 3.80 -4.65
N VAL A 14 -3.62 5.02 -4.41
CA VAL A 14 -4.43 5.75 -5.39
C VAL A 14 -3.52 6.26 -6.51
N ASP A 15 -3.87 5.95 -7.75
CA ASP A 15 -3.12 6.46 -8.91
C ASP A 15 -3.03 7.99 -8.90
N GLY A 16 -1.80 8.49 -9.08
CA GLY A 16 -1.44 9.90 -8.98
C GLY A 16 -0.95 10.36 -7.60
N GLU A 17 -1.07 9.53 -6.55
CA GLU A 17 -0.49 9.81 -5.23
C GLU A 17 0.92 9.16 -5.10
N PRO A 18 1.83 9.70 -4.28
CA PRO A 18 3.14 9.07 -4.04
C PRO A 18 3.02 7.68 -3.39
N HIS A 19 3.84 6.73 -3.86
CA HIS A 19 3.84 5.34 -3.37
C HIS A 19 5.11 4.96 -2.59
N ASP A 20 6.16 5.77 -2.68
CA ASP A 20 7.48 5.57 -2.05
C ASP A 20 7.66 6.36 -0.74
N THR A 21 6.63 7.09 -0.32
CA THR A 21 6.64 7.89 0.90
C THR A 21 5.30 7.82 1.62
N ALA A 22 5.33 8.06 2.93
CA ALA A 22 4.13 8.07 3.75
C ALA A 22 3.22 9.24 3.35
N TYR A 23 1.95 8.93 3.13
CA TYR A 23 0.91 9.86 2.75
C TYR A 23 0.46 10.73 3.93
N ASP A 24 0.22 12.03 3.68
CA ASP A 24 -0.37 12.92 4.69
C ASP A 24 -1.87 12.62 4.86
N THR A 25 -2.19 11.86 5.91
CA THR A 25 -3.57 11.44 6.19
C THR A 25 -4.50 12.58 6.59
N THR A 26 -3.98 13.77 6.92
CA THR A 26 -4.85 14.94 7.17
C THR A 26 -5.55 15.43 5.89
N THR A 27 -5.05 15.02 4.73
CA THR A 27 -5.60 15.37 3.41
C THR A 27 -6.64 14.38 2.87
N MET A 28 -6.97 13.29 3.61
CA MET A 28 -7.92 12.25 3.17
C MET A 28 -9.39 12.70 3.27
N THR A 29 -9.72 13.82 2.62
CA THR A 29 -11.06 14.38 2.52
C THR A 29 -11.97 13.54 1.62
N ALA A 30 -13.20 13.98 1.40
CA ALA A 30 -14.11 13.30 0.48
C ALA A 30 -13.54 13.19 -0.94
N ASP A 31 -12.74 14.16 -1.38
CA ASP A 31 -12.12 14.14 -2.70
C ASP A 31 -11.09 13.01 -2.84
N TYR A 32 -10.29 12.76 -1.79
CA TYR A 32 -9.38 11.60 -1.77
C TYR A 32 -10.16 10.29 -1.93
N TRP A 33 -11.24 10.13 -1.17
CA TRP A 33 -12.06 8.92 -1.25
C TRP A 33 -12.74 8.77 -2.61
N TYR A 34 -13.17 9.88 -3.23
CA TYR A 34 -13.64 9.87 -4.61
C TYR A 34 -12.56 9.43 -5.59
N ARG A 35 -11.32 9.94 -5.48
CA ARG A 35 -10.20 9.50 -6.30
C ARG A 35 -9.90 8.02 -6.08
N ASN A 36 -9.92 7.54 -4.83
CA ASN A 36 -9.67 6.14 -4.49
C ASN A 36 -10.64 5.18 -5.19
N ILE A 37 -11.94 5.51 -5.23
CA ILE A 37 -12.92 4.67 -5.92
C ILE A 37 -12.92 4.85 -7.44
N ARG A 38 -12.38 5.97 -7.95
CA ARG A 38 -12.47 6.33 -9.37
C ARG A 38 -11.22 5.97 -10.17
N ASN A 39 -10.06 5.96 -9.53
CA ASN A 39 -8.76 5.78 -10.16
C ASN A 39 -8.22 4.37 -9.92
N THR A 40 -7.18 4.00 -10.68
CA THR A 40 -6.53 2.71 -10.54
C THR A 40 -5.88 2.55 -9.16
N VAL A 41 -5.94 1.33 -8.62
CA VAL A 41 -5.22 0.96 -7.40
C VAL A 41 -3.82 0.46 -7.78
N ARG A 42 -2.78 1.24 -7.49
CA ARG A 42 -1.36 0.96 -7.74
C ARG A 42 -0.74 0.10 -6.62
N PHE A 43 -1.37 -1.02 -6.31
CA PHE A 43 -0.97 -1.89 -5.19
C PHE A 43 0.42 -2.49 -5.39
N HIS A 44 0.68 -3.09 -6.57
CA HIS A 44 1.99 -3.67 -6.92
C HIS A 44 3.12 -2.64 -6.77
N ASP A 45 2.94 -1.45 -7.34
CA ASP A 45 3.95 -0.38 -7.27
C ASP A 45 4.27 0.03 -5.84
N THR A 46 3.24 0.10 -4.99
CA THR A 46 3.41 0.45 -3.57
C THR A 46 4.18 -0.64 -2.83
N VAL A 47 3.84 -1.92 -3.04
CA VAL A 47 4.58 -3.05 -2.46
C VAL A 47 6.03 -3.07 -2.95
N ALA A 48 6.25 -2.89 -4.25
CA ALA A 48 7.60 -2.83 -4.84
C ALA A 48 8.43 -1.67 -4.29
N ALA A 49 7.83 -0.49 -4.10
CA ALA A 49 8.49 0.66 -3.50
C ALA A 49 8.90 0.38 -2.05
N LEU A 50 8.02 -0.23 -1.25
CA LEU A 50 8.31 -0.62 0.13
C LEU A 50 9.41 -1.67 0.23
N LEU A 51 9.40 -2.67 -0.67
CA LEU A 51 10.51 -3.63 -0.80
C LEU A 51 11.83 -2.93 -1.11
N GLY A 52 11.82 -1.99 -2.05
CA GLY A 52 12.99 -1.16 -2.40
C GLY A 52 13.48 -0.29 -1.24
N ALA A 53 12.58 0.12 -0.34
CA ALA A 53 12.90 0.84 0.89
C ALA A 53 13.40 -0.07 2.03
N GLY A 54 13.39 -1.40 1.84
CA GLY A 54 13.92 -2.38 2.78
C GLY A 54 12.88 -3.08 3.66
N GLU A 55 11.59 -2.82 3.46
CA GLU A 55 10.52 -3.58 4.13
C GLU A 55 10.50 -5.02 3.62
N GLN A 56 10.38 -5.99 4.52
CA GLN A 56 10.55 -7.42 4.18
C GLN A 56 9.40 -8.30 4.62
N VAL A 57 8.52 -7.82 5.51
CA VAL A 57 7.42 -8.59 6.07
C VAL A 57 6.11 -7.88 5.79
N PHE A 58 5.21 -8.56 5.09
CA PHE A 58 3.90 -8.05 4.74
C PHE A 58 2.82 -8.93 5.35
N LEU A 59 1.92 -8.34 6.13
CA LEU A 59 0.80 -9.03 6.78
C LEU A 59 -0.51 -8.59 6.11
N GLU A 60 -1.25 -9.55 5.55
CA GLU A 60 -2.58 -9.33 5.01
C GLU A 60 -3.63 -9.45 6.12
N LEU A 61 -4.18 -8.33 6.57
CA LEU A 61 -5.23 -8.35 7.59
C LEU A 61 -6.62 -8.55 6.94
N SER A 62 -7.03 -9.81 6.76
CA SER A 62 -8.35 -10.14 6.20
C SER A 62 -8.91 -11.47 6.73
N PRO A 63 -10.25 -11.67 6.70
CA PRO A 63 -10.84 -12.96 7.05
C PRO A 63 -10.63 -14.03 5.97
N HIS A 64 -10.24 -13.64 4.75
CA HIS A 64 -9.96 -14.55 3.64
C HIS A 64 -8.83 -13.96 2.78
N PRO A 65 -7.62 -14.56 2.80
CA PRO A 65 -6.46 -13.96 2.16
C PRO A 65 -6.55 -14.02 0.64
N VAL A 66 -6.51 -12.86 0.00
CA VAL A 66 -6.58 -12.68 -1.46
C VAL A 66 -5.40 -11.89 -2.01
N LEU A 67 -4.67 -11.15 -1.17
CA LEU A 67 -3.52 -10.32 -1.59
C LEU A 67 -2.17 -10.99 -1.36
N THR A 68 -2.09 -11.98 -0.46
CA THR A 68 -0.86 -12.67 -0.07
C THR A 68 -0.09 -13.17 -1.29
N GLN A 69 -0.77 -13.81 -2.24
CA GLN A 69 -0.13 -14.29 -3.46
C GLN A 69 0.44 -13.15 -4.32
N ALA A 70 -0.31 -12.06 -4.49
CA ALA A 70 0.16 -10.91 -5.28
C ALA A 70 1.39 -10.22 -4.65
N ILE A 71 1.47 -10.21 -3.32
CA ILE A 71 2.65 -9.72 -2.59
C ILE A 71 3.83 -10.67 -2.79
N THR A 72 3.62 -11.99 -2.64
CA THR A 72 4.65 -13.01 -2.89
C THR A 72 5.22 -12.88 -4.31
N ASP A 73 4.36 -12.78 -5.32
CA ASP A 73 4.79 -12.61 -6.72
C ASP A 73 5.64 -11.34 -6.89
N THR A 74 5.28 -10.25 -6.20
CA THR A 74 6.05 -8.99 -6.24
C THR A 74 7.42 -9.12 -5.56
N VAL A 75 7.50 -9.86 -4.44
CA VAL A 75 8.77 -10.17 -3.76
C VAL A 75 9.69 -10.99 -4.65
N GLU A 76 9.15 -12.04 -5.29
CA GLU A 76 9.91 -12.91 -6.20
C GLU A 76 10.46 -12.11 -7.38
N GLN A 77 9.66 -11.21 -7.95
CA GLN A 77 10.11 -10.31 -9.03
C GLN A 77 11.23 -9.35 -8.61
N ALA A 78 11.22 -8.90 -7.36
CA ALA A 78 12.27 -8.05 -6.81
C ALA A 78 13.58 -8.83 -6.51
N GLY A 79 13.59 -10.16 -6.61
CA GLY A 79 14.74 -11.01 -6.29
C GLY A 79 15.11 -11.02 -4.80
N GLY A 80 14.18 -10.61 -3.93
CA GLY A 80 14.39 -10.46 -2.49
C GLY A 80 13.93 -11.68 -1.68
N GLY A 81 14.35 -11.73 -0.41
CA GLY A 81 13.95 -12.77 0.55
C GLY A 81 12.76 -12.39 1.44
N GLY A 82 11.88 -11.50 0.98
CA GLY A 82 10.71 -11.04 1.75
C GLY A 82 9.65 -12.12 1.94
N ALA A 83 8.71 -11.89 2.84
CA ALA A 83 7.62 -12.82 3.13
C ALA A 83 6.26 -12.10 3.19
N ALA A 84 5.24 -12.71 2.60
CA ALA A 84 3.85 -12.34 2.74
C ALA A 84 3.13 -13.39 3.58
N VAL A 85 2.37 -12.96 4.58
CA VAL A 85 1.61 -13.83 5.47
C VAL A 85 0.18 -13.31 5.64
N PRO A 86 -0.82 -14.20 5.78
CA PRO A 86 -2.21 -13.85 6.03
C PRO A 86 -2.49 -13.55 7.51
#